data_AF-A0A6I3J6B5-F1
#
_entry.id   AF-A0A6I3J6B5-F1
#
_cell.length_a   1.000
_cell.length_b   1.000
_cell.length_c   1.000
_cell.angle_alpha   90.00
_cell.angle_beta   90.00
_cell.angle_gamma   90.00
#
_symmetry.space_group_name_H-M   'P 1'
#
loop_
_entity.id
_entity.type
_entity.pdbx_description
1 polymer ?
#
loop_
_entity_poly.entity_id
_entity_poly.type
_entity_poly.pdbx_seq_one_letter_code
_entity_poly.pdbx_strand_id
1 'polypeptide(L)'
;MAALLAAGATIALLAGALAGPAAAEEPGPGTPETSPTRVELDGAVLRWGINHETSNRAHAPDTFNYLSAGRVPDPGRGGTSLPRSSWKQQAGAVRIQKWDGRRWRAATWKGLRTDASGAPLGAPASGSTSGLRFTIGEGEGHVDPAAGTARIAWDGDLTVVYYSGMSMFHVSDPVLEVADGRGTLSATLTGYASSLEDPGAWAPVAPVTVTLADLPEVDLGADGLSAEPAYRGVRVDGLGQVTGEQWSGSFPADFVAYMDRLGTAAFWFSSGSATDPFKVPLPLSVSYAAGGSDPAPPPTTPSTQPEITNPTIAPPSADPTPAPSTAPDQGAGSQAAPQAARAPEAALAPGTLAAPPAAAVPSAPAPTGHETPSALPASTQLVSAAPSAAPAPAPAWPWWVGGALLLAAAGVLLLPHPRRSRVA
;
A
#
# COMPACT_ATOMS: atom_id res chain seq x y z
N MET A 1 -64.89 -33.43 -3.42
CA MET A 1 -65.67 -32.50 -4.28
C MET A 1 -64.64 -31.75 -5.12
N ALA A 2 -64.59 -31.90 -6.46
CA ALA A 2 -65.59 -31.57 -7.50
C ALA A 2 -65.68 -30.05 -7.73
N ALA A 3 -65.71 -29.49 -8.96
CA ALA A 3 -65.59 -30.00 -10.34
C ALA A 3 -65.04 -28.85 -11.24
N LEU A 4 -64.18 -29.04 -12.26
CA LEU A 4 -64.37 -29.57 -13.63
C LEU A 4 -65.11 -28.59 -14.59
N LEU A 5 -64.65 -28.53 -15.87
CA LEU A 5 -65.19 -27.79 -17.06
C LEU A 5 -64.82 -26.30 -17.21
N ALA A 6 -64.81 -25.68 -18.41
CA ALA A 6 -64.49 -26.13 -19.79
C ALA A 6 -64.51 -24.94 -20.80
N ALA A 7 -63.90 -25.13 -21.99
CA ALA A 7 -64.01 -24.30 -23.21
C ALA A 7 -63.43 -22.86 -23.15
N GLY A 8 -63.00 -22.25 -24.27
CA GLY A 8 -62.78 -22.81 -25.62
C GLY A 8 -62.93 -21.76 -26.73
N ALA A 9 -61.90 -21.60 -27.58
CA ALA A 9 -61.96 -20.75 -28.76
C ALA A 9 -61.01 -21.27 -29.85
N THR A 10 -61.56 -21.68 -31.00
CA THR A 10 -60.81 -22.24 -32.13
C THR A 10 -60.83 -21.28 -33.30
N ILE A 11 -59.67 -20.92 -33.85
CA ILE A 11 -59.57 -20.39 -35.21
C ILE A 11 -58.51 -21.20 -35.94
N ALA A 12 -58.91 -21.81 -37.05
CA ALA A 12 -58.02 -22.47 -37.99
C ALA A 12 -58.10 -21.75 -39.33
N LEU A 13 -56.95 -21.54 -39.97
CA LEU A 13 -56.89 -21.34 -41.42
C LEU A 13 -55.88 -22.33 -42.00
N LEU A 14 -56.32 -23.05 -43.03
CA LEU A 14 -55.49 -23.97 -43.80
C LEU A 14 -54.77 -23.20 -44.91
N ALA A 15 -53.48 -23.47 -45.08
CA ALA A 15 -52.78 -23.31 -46.35
C ALA A 15 -51.98 -24.61 -46.57
N GLY A 16 -52.49 -25.49 -47.43
CA GLY A 16 -51.90 -26.81 -47.64
C GLY A 16 -50.81 -26.80 -48.71
N ALA A 17 -49.70 -27.48 -48.43
CA ALA A 17 -48.67 -27.79 -49.42
C ALA A 17 -48.45 -29.31 -49.50
N LEU A 18 -48.60 -29.82 -50.71
CA LEU A 18 -48.43 -31.20 -51.20
C LEU A 18 -47.47 -32.10 -50.37
N ALA A 19 -47.97 -33.25 -49.90
CA ALA A 19 -47.14 -34.27 -49.29
C ALA A 19 -46.39 -35.11 -50.35
N GLY A 20 -45.06 -35.16 -50.27
CA GLY A 20 -44.22 -36.20 -50.88
C GLY A 20 -43.93 -37.34 -49.88
N PRO A 21 -43.65 -38.56 -50.33
CA PRO A 21 -43.44 -39.70 -49.44
C PRO A 21 -42.01 -39.79 -48.88
N ALA A 22 -41.92 -40.18 -47.61
CA ALA A 22 -40.81 -40.91 -46.98
C ALA A 22 -39.37 -40.35 -47.11
N ALA A 23 -38.95 -39.64 -46.06
CA ALA A 23 -37.67 -39.93 -45.41
C ALA A 23 -37.93 -40.06 -43.90
N ALA A 24 -37.29 -41.04 -43.25
CA ALA A 24 -37.19 -41.04 -41.80
C ALA A 24 -35.98 -40.18 -41.45
N GLU A 25 -36.22 -39.01 -40.85
CA GLU A 25 -35.14 -38.11 -40.43
C GLU A 25 -34.48 -38.70 -39.18
N GLU A 26 -33.25 -39.20 -39.32
CA GLU A 26 -32.46 -39.64 -38.17
C GLU A 26 -32.25 -38.47 -37.21
N PRO A 27 -32.26 -38.70 -35.88
CA PRO A 27 -31.87 -37.67 -34.94
C PRO A 27 -30.38 -37.35 -35.15
N GLY A 28 -30.12 -36.29 -35.90
CA GLY A 28 -28.77 -35.84 -36.20
C GLY A 28 -27.96 -35.66 -34.91
N PRO A 29 -26.64 -35.97 -34.91
CA PRO A 29 -25.82 -35.88 -33.71
C PRO A 29 -25.88 -34.45 -33.19
N GLY A 30 -26.49 -34.28 -32.01
CA GLY A 30 -26.65 -32.97 -31.40
C GLY A 30 -25.28 -32.30 -31.26
N THR A 31 -25.14 -31.11 -31.83
CA THR A 31 -23.95 -30.28 -31.64
C THR A 31 -23.75 -30.13 -30.13
N PRO A 32 -22.62 -30.55 -29.55
CA PRO A 32 -22.38 -30.33 -28.13
C PRO A 32 -22.42 -28.82 -27.90
N GLU A 33 -23.28 -28.37 -26.98
CA GLU A 33 -23.26 -26.99 -26.51
C GLU A 33 -21.94 -26.80 -25.75
N THR A 34 -20.92 -26.33 -26.45
CA THR A 34 -19.63 -25.97 -25.86
C THR A 34 -19.86 -24.75 -24.96
N SER A 35 -20.17 -25.02 -23.69
CA SER A 35 -20.06 -24.03 -22.61
C SER A 35 -18.75 -23.28 -22.79
N PRO A 36 -18.75 -21.93 -22.75
CA PRO A 36 -17.55 -21.17 -23.06
C PRO A 36 -16.46 -21.54 -22.06
N THR A 37 -15.33 -22.04 -22.57
CA THR A 37 -14.19 -22.51 -21.76
C THR A 37 -13.70 -21.41 -20.81
N ARG A 38 -13.79 -20.18 -21.31
CA ARG A 38 -13.61 -18.94 -20.57
C ARG A 38 -14.93 -18.41 -20.02
N VAL A 39 -14.96 -18.11 -18.74
CA VAL A 39 -16.00 -17.33 -18.07
C VAL A 39 -15.48 -15.90 -17.88
N GLU A 40 -16.19 -14.92 -18.45
CA GLU A 40 -15.95 -13.50 -18.17
C GLU A 40 -16.50 -13.14 -16.78
N LEU A 41 -15.81 -12.26 -16.06
CA LEU A 41 -16.06 -11.90 -14.67
C LEU A 41 -16.39 -10.41 -14.53
N ASP A 42 -17.49 -10.14 -13.83
CA ASP A 42 -17.96 -8.82 -13.41
C ASP A 42 -18.29 -8.92 -11.91
N GLY A 43 -17.64 -8.09 -11.08
CA GLY A 43 -17.82 -8.10 -9.64
C GLY A 43 -16.99 -9.13 -8.86
N ALA A 44 -15.85 -9.55 -9.39
CA ALA A 44 -14.90 -10.40 -8.66
C ALA A 44 -14.31 -9.66 -7.44
N VAL A 45 -14.00 -10.39 -6.35
CA VAL A 45 -13.56 -9.80 -5.08
C VAL A 45 -12.26 -10.41 -4.57
N LEU A 46 -11.18 -9.61 -4.59
CA LEU A 46 -9.91 -9.91 -3.92
C LEU A 46 -10.05 -9.69 -2.41
N ARG A 47 -9.54 -10.61 -1.58
CA ARG A 47 -9.48 -10.52 -0.11
C ARG A 47 -8.09 -10.93 0.36
N TRP A 48 -7.37 -10.06 1.07
CA TRP A 48 -6.04 -10.38 1.60
C TRP A 48 -5.69 -9.60 2.87
N GLY A 49 -5.02 -10.30 3.81
CA GLY A 49 -4.51 -9.71 5.06
C GLY A 49 -3.10 -9.12 4.94
N ILE A 50 -2.44 -9.29 3.79
CA ILE A 50 -0.99 -9.09 3.59
C ILE A 50 -0.19 -10.03 4.50
N ASN A 51 0.12 -9.63 5.74
CA ASN A 51 0.80 -10.44 6.74
C ASN A 51 0.36 -10.03 8.16
N HIS A 52 0.79 -10.78 9.18
CA HIS A 52 0.45 -10.47 10.57
C HIS A 52 1.12 -9.17 11.06
N GLU A 53 2.31 -8.84 10.55
CA GLU A 53 3.03 -7.59 10.89
C GLU A 53 2.25 -6.32 10.49
N THR A 54 1.53 -6.36 9.36
CA THR A 54 0.63 -5.29 8.89
C THR A 54 -0.61 -5.11 9.79
N SER A 55 -0.88 -6.06 10.70
CA SER A 55 -1.94 -6.00 11.72
C SER A 55 -1.40 -5.89 13.16
N ASN A 56 -0.09 -5.66 13.33
CA ASN A 56 0.58 -5.73 14.62
C ASN A 56 0.64 -4.37 15.36
N ARG A 57 0.98 -4.40 16.65
CA ARG A 57 1.51 -3.22 17.33
C ARG A 57 2.95 -2.99 16.87
N ALA A 58 3.33 -1.75 16.63
CA ALA A 58 4.69 -1.40 16.23
C ALA A 58 5.57 -1.07 17.46
N HIS A 59 6.89 -1.06 17.29
CA HIS A 59 7.83 -0.89 18.40
C HIS A 59 7.81 0.51 19.04
N ALA A 60 7.44 1.56 18.31
CA ALA A 60 7.37 2.90 18.90
C ALA A 60 6.13 3.07 19.82
N PRO A 61 6.25 3.78 20.95
CA PRO A 61 5.15 3.98 21.90
C PRO A 61 3.83 4.41 21.25
N ASP A 62 2.75 3.71 21.61
CA ASP A 62 1.37 3.90 21.12
C ASP A 62 1.17 3.91 19.59
N THR A 63 2.13 3.32 18.84
CA THR A 63 2.04 3.11 17.40
C THR A 63 1.60 1.70 17.00
N PHE A 64 0.94 1.60 15.84
CA PHE A 64 0.33 0.38 15.32
C PHE A 64 0.49 0.33 13.80
N ASN A 65 0.64 -0.87 13.23
CA ASN A 65 0.55 -1.09 11.79
C ASN A 65 -0.91 -1.38 11.42
N TYR A 66 -1.39 -0.84 10.31
CA TYR A 66 -2.77 -1.04 9.85
C TYR A 66 -2.98 -0.72 8.36
N LEU A 67 -4.15 -1.14 7.87
CA LEU A 67 -4.64 -0.83 6.53
C LEU A 67 -5.65 0.33 6.55
N SER A 68 -5.65 1.16 5.50
CA SER A 68 -6.68 2.18 5.22
C SER A 68 -7.13 2.07 3.77
N ALA A 69 -8.43 2.13 3.51
CA ALA A 69 -8.96 2.10 2.15
C ALA A 69 -8.71 3.44 1.44
N GLY A 70 -8.36 3.41 0.15
CA GLY A 70 -8.00 4.58 -0.62
C GLY A 70 -6.65 5.20 -0.21
N ARG A 71 -6.23 6.21 -0.97
CA ARG A 71 -5.06 7.02 -0.69
C ARG A 71 -5.25 7.86 0.57
N VAL A 72 -4.43 7.60 1.59
CA VAL A 72 -4.32 8.46 2.78
C VAL A 72 -3.55 9.74 2.39
N PRO A 73 -3.94 10.94 2.84
CA PRO A 73 -3.22 12.16 2.55
C PRO A 73 -1.80 12.19 3.12
N ASP A 74 -0.89 12.82 2.37
CA ASP A 74 0.49 13.09 2.77
C ASP A 74 0.56 13.86 4.11
N PRO A 75 1.29 13.36 5.13
CA PRO A 75 1.54 14.11 6.36
C PRO A 75 2.55 15.26 6.16
N GLY A 76 3.27 15.30 5.04
CA GLY A 76 4.28 16.32 4.71
C GLY A 76 5.61 16.18 5.45
N ARG A 77 5.74 15.23 6.38
CA ARG A 77 6.95 14.99 7.17
C ARG A 77 6.98 13.57 7.76
N GLY A 78 8.17 12.98 7.85
CA GLY A 78 8.42 11.72 8.55
C GLY A 78 8.16 11.84 10.06
N GLY A 79 8.06 10.70 10.74
CA GLY A 79 7.81 10.65 12.19
C GLY A 79 6.40 11.11 12.61
N THR A 80 5.55 11.48 11.66
CA THR A 80 4.20 11.99 11.91
C THR A 80 3.20 10.84 12.10
N SER A 81 2.57 10.76 13.27
CA SER A 81 1.41 9.87 13.46
C SER A 81 0.17 10.46 12.79
N LEU A 82 -0.51 9.65 11.97
CA LEU A 82 -1.73 10.06 11.29
C LEU A 82 -2.90 10.21 12.27
N PRO A 83 -3.69 11.31 12.17
CA PRO A 83 -4.90 11.45 12.97
C PRO A 83 -6.00 10.52 12.45
N ARG A 84 -6.95 10.18 13.33
CA ARG A 84 -8.12 9.33 12.99
C ARG A 84 -8.87 9.81 11.73
N SER A 85 -8.90 11.12 11.48
CA SER A 85 -9.57 11.73 10.32
C SER A 85 -8.96 11.37 8.96
N SER A 86 -7.70 10.94 8.93
CA SER A 86 -7.03 10.50 7.71
C SER A 86 -7.33 9.03 7.35
N TRP A 87 -7.77 8.22 8.32
CA TRP A 87 -8.08 6.80 8.12
C TRP A 87 -9.49 6.58 7.58
N LYS A 88 -9.61 5.66 6.62
CA LYS A 88 -10.85 5.32 5.92
C LYS A 88 -11.11 3.82 6.05
N GLN A 89 -12.31 3.46 6.49
CA GLN A 89 -12.79 2.08 6.43
C GLN A 89 -13.15 1.66 4.99
N GLN A 90 -13.52 2.62 4.14
CA GLN A 90 -14.00 2.41 2.77
C GLN A 90 -13.58 3.57 1.86
N ALA A 91 -13.22 3.26 0.61
CA ALA A 91 -13.07 4.17 -0.52
C ALA A 91 -13.23 3.37 -1.82
N GLY A 92 -13.91 3.90 -2.86
CA GLY A 92 -14.15 3.16 -4.11
C GLY A 92 -14.77 1.78 -3.87
N ALA A 93 -14.24 0.74 -4.51
CA ALA A 93 -14.55 -0.67 -4.27
C ALA A 93 -13.80 -1.29 -3.04
N VAL A 94 -12.84 -0.56 -2.46
CA VAL A 94 -11.98 -1.02 -1.35
C VAL A 94 -12.69 -0.92 0.01
N ARG A 95 -12.55 -1.95 0.85
CA ARG A 95 -13.03 -1.98 2.25
C ARG A 95 -11.91 -2.53 3.16
N ILE A 96 -11.76 -1.96 4.35
CA ILE A 96 -10.96 -2.54 5.44
C ILE A 96 -11.88 -3.32 6.37
N GLN A 97 -11.51 -4.56 6.65
CA GLN A 97 -12.25 -5.49 7.49
C GLN A 97 -11.40 -6.00 8.65
N LYS A 98 -12.08 -6.47 9.70
CA LYS A 98 -11.50 -7.05 10.91
C LYS A 98 -12.23 -8.34 11.28
N TRP A 99 -11.50 -9.35 11.75
CA TRP A 99 -12.07 -10.55 12.35
C TRP A 99 -12.58 -10.29 13.79
N ASP A 100 -13.82 -10.65 14.10
CA ASP A 100 -14.43 -10.52 15.43
C ASP A 100 -14.39 -11.83 16.27
N GLY A 101 -13.51 -12.76 15.88
CA GLY A 101 -13.46 -14.11 16.44
C GLY A 101 -14.47 -15.09 15.84
N ARG A 102 -15.44 -14.61 15.03
CA ARG A 102 -16.50 -15.45 14.43
C ARG A 102 -16.77 -15.17 12.95
N ARG A 103 -16.59 -13.92 12.51
CA ARG A 103 -16.86 -13.45 11.14
C ARG A 103 -16.10 -12.16 10.84
N TRP A 104 -15.92 -11.86 9.56
CA TRP A 104 -15.38 -10.58 9.13
C TRP A 104 -16.40 -9.45 9.31
N ARG A 105 -15.91 -8.29 9.73
CA ARG A 105 -16.68 -7.06 10.00
C ARG A 105 -16.02 -5.88 9.32
N ALA A 106 -16.78 -4.81 9.07
CA ALA A 106 -16.19 -3.49 8.82
C ALA A 106 -15.24 -3.14 9.98
N ALA A 107 -13.98 -2.79 9.66
CA ALA A 107 -13.02 -2.38 10.68
C ALA A 107 -13.46 -1.06 11.35
N THR A 108 -12.95 -0.79 12.54
CA THR A 108 -13.13 0.50 13.23
C THR A 108 -11.80 1.00 13.74
N TRP A 109 -11.64 2.33 13.87
CA TRP A 109 -10.41 2.94 14.39
C TRP A 109 -9.98 2.39 15.76
N LYS A 110 -10.94 2.05 16.65
CA LYS A 110 -10.63 1.36 17.91
C LYS A 110 -10.16 -0.08 17.65
N GLY A 111 -10.84 -0.77 16.73
CA GLY A 111 -10.55 -2.14 16.32
C GLY A 111 -9.14 -2.37 15.76
N LEU A 112 -8.48 -1.31 15.24
CA LEU A 112 -7.08 -1.36 14.79
C LEU A 112 -6.07 -1.58 15.93
N ARG A 113 -6.48 -1.36 17.18
CA ARG A 113 -5.62 -1.43 18.38
C ARG A 113 -6.00 -2.60 19.30
N THR A 114 -6.77 -3.55 18.82
CA THR A 114 -7.35 -4.64 19.62
C THR A 114 -7.40 -5.95 18.84
N ASP A 115 -7.21 -7.08 19.52
CA ASP A 115 -7.24 -8.42 18.94
C ASP A 115 -8.66 -8.88 18.54
N ALA A 116 -8.83 -10.14 18.16
CA ALA A 116 -10.12 -10.72 17.79
C ALA A 116 -11.14 -10.79 18.96
N SER A 117 -10.68 -10.78 20.22
CA SER A 117 -11.53 -10.74 21.41
C SER A 117 -11.94 -9.31 21.80
N GLY A 118 -11.22 -8.30 21.30
CA GLY A 118 -11.38 -6.89 21.66
C GLY A 118 -10.47 -6.43 22.81
N ALA A 119 -9.56 -7.28 23.28
CA ALA A 119 -8.49 -6.88 24.20
C ALA A 119 -7.45 -6.02 23.46
N PRO A 120 -6.74 -5.09 24.13
CA PRO A 120 -5.65 -4.33 23.51
C PRO A 120 -4.53 -5.24 22.98
N LEU A 121 -3.87 -4.84 21.88
CA LEU A 121 -2.69 -5.59 21.41
C LEU A 121 -1.55 -5.57 22.44
N GLY A 122 -0.82 -6.68 22.52
CA GLY A 122 0.31 -6.88 23.44
C GLY A 122 1.59 -6.12 23.05
N ALA A 123 2.75 -6.69 23.36
CA ALA A 123 4.03 -6.25 22.78
C ALA A 123 4.14 -6.74 21.32
N PRO A 124 4.96 -6.11 20.44
CA PRO A 124 5.08 -6.52 19.03
C PRO A 124 5.43 -8.01 18.83
N ALA A 125 6.25 -8.59 19.71
CA ALA A 125 6.62 -10.01 19.66
C ALA A 125 5.51 -10.99 20.12
N SER A 126 4.42 -10.50 20.74
CA SER A 126 3.46 -11.33 21.50
C SER A 126 2.51 -12.21 20.67
N GLY A 127 2.40 -11.99 19.37
CA GLY A 127 1.42 -12.68 18.50
C GLY A 127 -0.03 -12.19 18.64
N SER A 128 -0.29 -11.18 19.47
CA SER A 128 -1.58 -10.50 19.52
C SER A 128 -1.68 -9.51 18.36
N THR A 129 -2.48 -9.83 17.34
CA THR A 129 -2.68 -8.98 16.14
C THR A 129 -4.14 -8.57 15.97
N SER A 130 -4.36 -7.43 15.30
CA SER A 130 -5.71 -6.90 15.05
C SER A 130 -6.54 -7.72 14.05
N GLY A 131 -5.94 -8.71 13.36
CA GLY A 131 -6.64 -9.57 12.40
C GLY A 131 -7.38 -8.75 11.34
N LEU A 132 -6.65 -7.83 10.67
CA LEU A 132 -7.19 -6.98 9.61
C LEU A 132 -7.04 -7.66 8.25
N ARG A 133 -7.88 -7.24 7.31
CA ARG A 133 -7.67 -7.46 5.87
C ARG A 133 -8.23 -6.31 5.07
N PHE A 134 -7.83 -6.20 3.81
CA PHE A 134 -8.58 -5.45 2.82
C PHE A 134 -9.43 -6.40 1.96
N THR A 135 -10.46 -5.84 1.34
CA THR A 135 -11.16 -6.43 0.22
C THR A 135 -11.31 -5.39 -0.89
N ILE A 136 -11.11 -5.77 -2.15
CA ILE A 136 -11.47 -4.94 -3.31
C ILE A 136 -12.50 -5.72 -4.11
N GLY A 137 -13.71 -5.16 -4.27
CA GLY A 137 -14.74 -5.71 -5.14
C GLY A 137 -14.70 -5.10 -6.52
N GLU A 138 -15.76 -5.30 -7.32
CA GLU A 138 -15.90 -4.66 -8.64
C GLU A 138 -14.72 -5.02 -9.59
N GLY A 139 -14.13 -6.21 -9.42
CA GLY A 139 -13.07 -6.72 -10.29
C GLY A 139 -13.61 -7.28 -11.59
N GLU A 140 -12.94 -6.93 -12.69
CA GLU A 140 -13.28 -7.32 -14.05
C GLU A 140 -12.21 -8.23 -14.65
N GLY A 141 -12.59 -9.14 -15.55
CA GLY A 141 -11.64 -9.98 -16.26
C GLY A 141 -12.22 -11.32 -16.69
N HIS A 142 -11.42 -12.37 -16.67
CA HIS A 142 -11.86 -13.71 -17.05
C HIS A 142 -11.09 -14.83 -16.35
N VAL A 143 -11.70 -16.02 -16.33
CA VAL A 143 -11.10 -17.29 -15.93
C VAL A 143 -11.39 -18.36 -16.97
N ASP A 144 -10.39 -19.18 -17.32
CA ASP A 144 -10.55 -20.38 -18.15
C ASP A 144 -9.96 -21.58 -17.36
N PRO A 145 -10.81 -22.31 -16.61
CA PRO A 145 -10.35 -23.41 -15.77
C PRO A 145 -9.77 -24.60 -16.55
N ALA A 146 -10.17 -24.80 -17.81
CA ALA A 146 -9.68 -25.93 -18.61
C ALA A 146 -8.34 -25.63 -19.29
N ALA A 147 -8.06 -24.37 -19.61
CA ALA A 147 -6.73 -23.90 -19.99
C ALA A 147 -5.80 -23.66 -18.78
N GLY A 148 -6.35 -23.62 -17.55
CA GLY A 148 -5.58 -23.31 -16.34
C GLY A 148 -5.14 -21.85 -16.26
N THR A 149 -5.92 -20.92 -16.83
CA THR A 149 -5.55 -19.50 -16.91
C THR A 149 -6.61 -18.56 -16.32
N ALA A 150 -6.18 -17.40 -15.84
CA ALA A 150 -7.07 -16.32 -15.45
C ALA A 150 -6.39 -14.96 -15.59
N ARG A 151 -7.18 -13.90 -15.75
CA ARG A 151 -6.72 -12.52 -15.62
C ARG A 151 -7.84 -11.69 -15.01
N ILE A 152 -7.60 -11.10 -13.84
CA ILE A 152 -8.58 -10.29 -13.11
C ILE A 152 -7.91 -9.01 -12.65
N ALA A 153 -8.52 -7.85 -12.90
CA ALA A 153 -8.04 -6.55 -12.49
C ALA A 153 -9.08 -5.85 -11.58
N TRP A 154 -8.60 -5.00 -10.67
CA TRP A 154 -9.43 -4.20 -9.77
C TRP A 154 -9.00 -2.72 -9.81
N ASP A 155 -9.95 -1.80 -9.67
CA ASP A 155 -9.70 -0.36 -9.50
C ASP A 155 -9.54 0.03 -8.01
N GLY A 156 -8.59 0.92 -7.72
CA GLY A 156 -8.58 1.72 -6.49
C GLY A 156 -7.40 1.50 -5.54
N ASP A 157 -7.08 2.52 -4.74
CA ASP A 157 -5.95 2.46 -3.81
C ASP A 157 -6.25 1.75 -2.47
N LEU A 158 -5.20 1.18 -1.90
CA LEU A 158 -5.09 0.73 -0.51
C LEU A 158 -3.84 1.40 0.09
N THR A 159 -3.95 2.05 1.24
CA THR A 159 -2.76 2.49 2.00
C THR A 159 -2.38 1.46 3.06
N VAL A 160 -1.13 1.02 3.02
CA VAL A 160 -0.47 0.26 4.08
C VAL A 160 0.26 1.26 4.97
N VAL A 161 -0.11 1.31 6.25
CA VAL A 161 0.39 2.28 7.23
C VAL A 161 1.21 1.55 8.29
N TYR A 162 2.46 1.98 8.47
CA TYR A 162 3.37 1.45 9.48
C TYR A 162 3.66 2.53 10.54
N TYR A 163 3.87 2.09 11.80
CA TYR A 163 4.13 2.98 12.94
C TYR A 163 3.12 4.14 13.06
N SER A 164 1.83 3.85 12.90
CA SER A 164 0.72 4.81 12.88
C SER A 164 0.79 5.94 11.83
N GLY A 165 1.73 5.92 10.88
CA GLY A 165 1.89 6.96 9.86
C GLY A 165 3.32 7.43 9.63
N MET A 166 4.25 7.05 10.53
CA MET A 166 5.67 7.46 10.41
C MET A 166 6.34 6.88 9.15
N SER A 167 5.77 5.81 8.58
CA SER A 167 6.03 5.38 7.21
C SER A 167 4.75 4.81 6.58
N MET A 168 4.54 5.00 5.28
CA MET A 168 3.39 4.46 4.54
C MET A 168 3.65 4.33 3.05
N PHE A 169 2.87 3.48 2.40
CA PHE A 169 2.78 3.41 0.94
C PHE A 169 1.35 3.07 0.50
N HIS A 170 1.07 3.37 -0.77
CA HIS A 170 -0.18 3.07 -1.44
C HIS A 170 0.05 1.98 -2.48
N VAL A 171 -0.76 0.93 -2.41
CA VAL A 171 -0.96 -0.08 -3.44
C VAL A 171 -2.12 0.39 -4.30
N SER A 172 -1.95 0.40 -5.62
CA SER A 172 -2.97 0.90 -6.57
C SER A 172 -3.19 -0.13 -7.67
N ASP A 173 -4.46 -0.33 -8.02
CA ASP A 173 -4.92 -1.00 -9.23
C ASP A 173 -4.32 -2.41 -9.46
N PRO A 174 -4.56 -3.36 -8.53
CA PRO A 174 -3.94 -4.66 -8.60
C PRO A 174 -4.50 -5.53 -9.74
N VAL A 175 -3.62 -6.36 -10.31
CA VAL A 175 -3.95 -7.34 -11.34
C VAL A 175 -3.42 -8.71 -10.91
N LEU A 176 -4.31 -9.70 -10.86
CA LEU A 176 -3.96 -11.12 -10.77
C LEU A 176 -3.94 -11.72 -12.17
N GLU A 177 -2.80 -12.29 -12.54
CA GLU A 177 -2.66 -13.14 -13.73
C GLU A 177 -2.33 -14.57 -13.29
N VAL A 178 -2.91 -15.58 -13.94
CA VAL A 178 -2.72 -17.02 -13.64
C VAL A 178 -2.48 -17.78 -14.95
N ALA A 179 -1.49 -18.67 -14.94
CA ALA A 179 -1.18 -19.62 -16.01
C ALA A 179 -0.40 -20.82 -15.44
N ASP A 180 -0.52 -22.00 -16.08
CA ASP A 180 0.24 -23.21 -15.72
C ASP A 180 0.15 -23.61 -14.22
N GLY A 181 -0.99 -23.35 -13.59
CA GLY A 181 -1.22 -23.62 -12.16
C GLY A 181 -0.48 -22.68 -11.20
N ARG A 182 0.02 -21.55 -11.70
CA ARG A 182 0.76 -20.50 -10.98
C ARG A 182 0.09 -19.15 -11.18
N GLY A 183 0.28 -18.23 -10.25
CA GLY A 183 -0.25 -16.87 -10.38
C GLY A 183 0.72 -15.79 -9.90
N THR A 184 0.46 -14.57 -10.34
CA THR A 184 1.21 -13.37 -9.97
C THR A 184 0.21 -12.26 -9.68
N LEU A 185 0.18 -11.78 -8.43
CA LEU A 185 -0.56 -10.58 -8.06
C LEU A 185 0.39 -9.39 -8.15
N SER A 186 0.17 -8.51 -9.13
CA SER A 186 0.92 -7.28 -9.34
C SER A 186 0.10 -6.05 -8.97
N ALA A 187 0.75 -4.92 -8.69
CA ALA A 187 0.08 -3.62 -8.47
C ALA A 187 1.06 -2.45 -8.62
N THR A 188 0.54 -1.23 -8.81
CA THR A 188 1.35 0.00 -8.82
C THR A 188 1.55 0.55 -7.42
N LEU A 189 2.81 0.58 -6.97
CA LEU A 189 3.18 1.19 -5.69
C LEU A 189 3.55 2.66 -5.86
N THR A 190 3.15 3.45 -4.85
CA THR A 190 3.63 4.81 -4.61
C THR A 190 3.85 4.99 -3.11
N GLY A 191 4.83 5.78 -2.69
CA GLY A 191 5.11 5.96 -1.26
C GLY A 191 6.13 7.05 -0.99
N TYR A 192 6.62 7.07 0.24
CA TYR A 192 7.55 8.09 0.73
C TYR A 192 8.79 7.46 1.33
N ALA A 193 9.97 7.99 0.98
CA ALA A 193 11.23 7.64 1.60
C ALA A 193 11.24 8.13 3.06
N SER A 194 11.53 7.21 3.98
CA SER A 194 11.61 7.42 5.43
C SER A 194 12.92 6.84 5.97
N SER A 195 13.35 7.27 7.16
CA SER A 195 14.60 6.81 7.78
C SER A 195 14.42 6.66 9.30
N LEU A 196 15.16 5.71 9.89
CA LEU A 196 15.24 5.52 11.34
C LEU A 196 16.29 6.46 11.96
N GLU A 197 17.29 6.85 11.17
CA GLU A 197 18.42 7.70 11.50
C GLU A 197 18.05 9.20 11.43
N ASP A 198 17.24 9.57 10.42
CA ASP A 198 16.53 10.86 10.34
C ASP A 198 15.00 10.62 10.26
N PRO A 199 14.31 10.56 11.43
CA PRO A 199 12.84 10.52 11.48
C PRO A 199 12.13 11.79 10.97
N GLY A 200 12.86 12.80 10.48
CA GLY A 200 12.32 13.91 9.71
C GLY A 200 12.22 13.65 8.21
N ALA A 201 13.03 12.72 7.69
CA ALA A 201 13.13 12.43 6.27
C ALA A 201 11.78 12.02 5.66
N TRP A 202 11.40 12.70 4.58
CA TRP A 202 10.16 12.45 3.84
C TRP A 202 10.29 12.97 2.41
N ALA A 203 10.27 12.08 1.43
CA ALA A 203 10.32 12.47 0.01
C ALA A 203 9.48 11.50 -0.83
N PRO A 204 8.65 11.98 -1.78
CA PRO A 204 7.84 11.10 -2.63
C PRO A 204 8.73 10.26 -3.54
N VAL A 205 8.44 8.95 -3.59
CA VAL A 205 9.18 7.97 -4.39
C VAL A 205 8.39 7.65 -5.65
N ALA A 206 9.06 7.73 -6.81
CA ALA A 206 8.44 7.57 -8.12
C ALA A 206 7.64 6.24 -8.23
N PRO A 207 6.46 6.24 -8.88
CA PRO A 207 5.62 5.05 -9.01
C PRO A 207 6.34 3.90 -9.72
N VAL A 208 6.11 2.66 -9.27
CA VAL A 208 6.56 1.44 -9.97
C VAL A 208 5.50 0.34 -9.81
N THR A 209 5.18 -0.36 -10.89
CA THR A 209 4.41 -1.60 -10.84
C THR A 209 5.33 -2.75 -10.44
N VAL A 210 4.97 -3.48 -9.37
CA VAL A 210 5.74 -4.60 -8.81
C VAL A 210 4.85 -5.79 -8.51
N THR A 211 5.48 -6.92 -8.23
CA THR A 211 4.85 -8.16 -7.79
C THR A 211 4.58 -8.10 -6.28
N LEU A 212 3.31 -8.04 -5.87
CA LEU A 212 2.94 -8.11 -4.45
C LEU A 212 3.07 -9.52 -3.89
N ALA A 213 2.74 -10.53 -4.71
CA ALA A 213 2.77 -11.93 -4.35
C ALA A 213 2.92 -12.84 -5.58
N ASP A 214 3.93 -13.70 -5.56
CA ASP A 214 3.99 -14.89 -6.39
C ASP A 214 3.15 -16.01 -5.74
N LEU A 215 2.35 -16.70 -6.54
CA LEU A 215 1.48 -17.80 -6.11
C LEU A 215 2.00 -19.09 -6.79
N PRO A 216 2.77 -19.94 -6.09
CA PRO A 216 3.46 -21.09 -6.69
C PRO A 216 2.50 -22.23 -7.05
N GLU A 217 1.33 -22.27 -6.43
CA GLU A 217 0.26 -23.24 -6.62
C GLU A 217 -1.09 -22.48 -6.59
N VAL A 218 -1.88 -22.61 -7.66
CA VAL A 218 -3.21 -21.99 -7.82
C VAL A 218 -4.16 -23.00 -8.45
N ASP A 219 -5.27 -23.29 -7.78
CA ASP A 219 -6.40 -24.05 -8.32
C ASP A 219 -7.54 -23.09 -8.70
N LEU A 220 -8.10 -23.25 -9.90
CA LEU A 220 -9.16 -22.41 -10.47
C LEU A 220 -10.53 -23.04 -10.21
N GLY A 221 -10.91 -23.11 -8.93
CA GLY A 221 -12.21 -23.62 -8.48
C GLY A 221 -13.40 -22.81 -9.02
N ALA A 222 -14.58 -23.43 -9.04
CA ALA A 222 -15.77 -22.89 -9.74
C ALA A 222 -16.26 -21.51 -9.25
N ASP A 223 -16.18 -21.24 -7.94
CA ASP A 223 -16.65 -19.98 -7.33
C ASP A 223 -15.50 -18.97 -7.09
N GLY A 224 -14.25 -19.36 -7.32
CA GLY A 224 -13.07 -18.62 -6.91
C GLY A 224 -11.84 -19.49 -6.65
N LEU A 225 -10.78 -18.84 -6.15
CA LEU A 225 -9.50 -19.45 -5.80
C LEU A 225 -9.01 -18.98 -4.42
N SER A 226 -8.13 -19.77 -3.81
CA SER A 226 -7.37 -19.43 -2.62
C SER A 226 -5.93 -19.91 -2.80
N ALA A 227 -4.95 -19.10 -2.44
CA ALA A 227 -3.54 -19.40 -2.66
C ALA A 227 -2.66 -18.86 -1.51
N GLU A 228 -1.57 -19.58 -1.22
CA GLU A 228 -0.53 -19.13 -0.29
C GLU A 228 0.60 -18.42 -1.05
N PRO A 229 0.90 -17.14 -0.76
CA PRO A 229 2.02 -16.46 -1.39
C PRO A 229 3.38 -17.10 -1.06
N ALA A 230 4.26 -17.17 -2.06
CA ALA A 230 5.65 -17.57 -1.86
C ALA A 230 6.35 -16.60 -0.90
N TYR A 231 7.09 -17.17 0.06
CA TYR A 231 7.90 -16.40 1.00
C TYR A 231 9.03 -17.24 1.60
N ARG A 232 8.71 -18.40 2.18
CA ARG A 232 9.69 -19.25 2.86
C ARG A 232 10.77 -19.71 1.88
N GLY A 233 12.02 -19.48 2.24
CA GLY A 233 13.18 -19.79 1.39
C GLY A 233 13.49 -18.77 0.28
N VAL A 234 12.57 -17.85 -0.05
CA VAL A 234 12.80 -16.76 -1.02
C VAL A 234 13.93 -15.85 -0.52
N ARG A 235 14.84 -15.46 -1.42
CA ARG A 235 16.05 -14.70 -1.09
C ARG A 235 16.03 -13.29 -1.63
N VAL A 236 16.65 -12.37 -0.88
CA VAL A 236 16.97 -11.01 -1.33
C VAL A 236 18.43 -10.69 -1.03
N ASP A 237 19.16 -10.23 -2.04
CA ASP A 237 20.58 -9.93 -1.96
C ASP A 237 20.83 -8.51 -1.41
N GLY A 238 22.02 -8.28 -0.85
CA GLY A 238 22.49 -6.97 -0.38
C GLY A 238 21.86 -6.46 0.93
N LEU A 239 20.65 -6.90 1.28
CA LEU A 239 19.85 -6.35 2.39
C LEU A 239 20.06 -7.05 3.75
N GLY A 240 21.03 -7.98 3.87
CA GLY A 240 21.37 -8.62 5.15
C GLY A 240 20.34 -9.63 5.67
N GLN A 241 19.60 -10.30 4.78
CA GLN A 241 18.59 -11.30 5.13
C GLN A 241 19.16 -12.44 6.00
N VAL A 242 18.60 -12.60 7.20
CA VAL A 242 18.86 -13.73 8.11
C VAL A 242 18.09 -14.96 7.62
N THR A 243 18.74 -16.12 7.54
CA THR A 243 18.14 -17.35 6.99
C THR A 243 18.58 -18.62 7.72
N GLY A 244 17.79 -19.68 7.59
CA GLY A 244 17.99 -20.97 8.28
C GLY A 244 16.86 -21.31 9.25
N GLU A 245 16.10 -20.31 9.67
CA GLU A 245 14.87 -20.44 10.46
C GLU A 245 13.67 -20.91 9.60
N GLN A 246 12.73 -21.64 10.20
CA GLN A 246 11.59 -22.24 9.49
C GLN A 246 10.64 -21.23 8.81
N TRP A 247 10.65 -19.98 9.28
CA TRP A 247 9.91 -18.85 8.73
C TRP A 247 10.78 -17.94 7.85
N SER A 248 12.09 -18.20 7.71
CA SER A 248 12.98 -17.32 6.95
C SER A 248 12.64 -17.29 5.46
N GLY A 249 12.70 -16.11 4.86
CA GLY A 249 12.02 -15.83 3.60
C GLY A 249 11.93 -14.35 3.26
N SER A 250 11.25 -14.04 2.16
CA SER A 250 11.09 -12.69 1.64
C SER A 250 9.84 -12.56 0.76
N PHE A 251 9.22 -11.37 0.75
CA PHE A 251 8.33 -10.97 -0.36
C PHE A 251 9.12 -10.89 -1.69
N PRO A 252 8.43 -10.81 -2.85
CA PRO A 252 9.07 -10.70 -4.17
C PRO A 252 10.15 -9.61 -4.24
N ALA A 253 11.23 -9.89 -4.96
CA ALA A 253 12.45 -9.10 -4.89
C ALA A 253 12.31 -7.67 -5.45
N ASP A 254 11.43 -7.47 -6.44
CA ASP A 254 11.09 -6.15 -7.00
C ASP A 254 10.29 -5.29 -6.01
N PHE A 255 9.34 -5.90 -5.30
CA PHE A 255 8.61 -5.28 -4.19
C PHE A 255 9.55 -4.92 -3.02
N VAL A 256 10.43 -5.82 -2.61
CA VAL A 256 11.40 -5.53 -1.52
C VAL A 256 12.40 -4.44 -1.94
N ALA A 257 12.86 -4.42 -3.20
CA ALA A 257 13.67 -3.33 -3.74
C ALA A 257 12.91 -1.99 -3.83
N TYR A 258 11.58 -2.00 -3.99
CA TYR A 258 10.76 -0.80 -3.83
C TYR A 258 10.70 -0.36 -2.36
N MET A 259 10.49 -1.29 -1.43
CA MET A 259 10.46 -1.01 0.01
C MET A 259 11.80 -0.51 0.54
N ASP A 260 12.93 -0.91 -0.05
CA ASP A 260 14.25 -0.38 0.29
C ASP A 260 14.35 1.13 -0.02
N ARG A 261 13.83 1.54 -1.18
CA ARG A 261 13.70 2.96 -1.56
C ARG A 261 12.74 3.75 -0.66
N LEU A 262 11.89 3.08 0.12
CA LEU A 262 11.05 3.71 1.15
C LEU A 262 11.70 3.74 2.56
N GLY A 263 12.82 3.03 2.76
CA GLY A 263 13.41 2.78 4.07
C GLY A 263 12.69 1.71 4.90
N THR A 264 11.92 0.82 4.26
CA THR A 264 11.02 -0.14 4.92
C THR A 264 11.29 -1.61 4.58
N ALA A 265 12.27 -1.93 3.72
CA ALA A 265 12.53 -3.31 3.26
C ALA A 265 12.59 -4.36 4.38
N ALA A 266 13.18 -4.02 5.53
CA ALA A 266 13.30 -4.92 6.68
C ALA A 266 11.95 -5.47 7.20
N PHE A 267 10.81 -4.83 6.92
CA PHE A 267 9.48 -5.35 7.30
C PHE A 267 8.95 -6.45 6.36
N TRP A 268 9.66 -6.73 5.26
CA TRP A 268 9.21 -7.57 4.15
C TRP A 268 10.12 -8.76 3.84
N PHE A 269 11.18 -8.95 4.64
CA PHE A 269 12.00 -10.16 4.64
C PHE A 269 12.40 -10.55 6.07
N SER A 270 12.99 -11.74 6.22
CA SER A 270 13.60 -12.19 7.47
C SER A 270 14.84 -11.36 7.82
N SER A 271 14.64 -10.22 8.49
CA SER A 271 15.68 -9.26 8.86
C SER A 271 16.40 -9.59 10.17
N GLY A 272 16.11 -10.75 10.78
CA GLY A 272 16.61 -11.13 12.10
C GLY A 272 15.89 -10.44 13.26
N SER A 273 14.69 -9.89 13.03
CA SER A 273 13.92 -9.20 14.08
C SER A 273 12.93 -10.15 14.77
N ALA A 274 12.60 -9.87 16.04
CA ALA A 274 11.69 -10.70 16.82
C ALA A 274 10.25 -10.78 16.24
N THR A 275 9.88 -9.90 15.29
CA THR A 275 8.62 -9.93 14.54
C THR A 275 8.71 -10.65 13.18
N ASP A 276 9.87 -11.18 12.78
CA ASP A 276 10.04 -11.93 11.53
C ASP A 276 8.99 -13.06 11.32
N PRO A 277 8.57 -13.84 12.35
CA PRO A 277 7.50 -14.83 12.19
C PRO A 277 6.15 -14.26 11.73
N PHE A 278 5.89 -12.96 11.96
CA PHE A 278 4.66 -12.26 11.56
C PHE A 278 4.74 -11.65 10.15
N LYS A 279 5.94 -11.63 9.54
CA LYS A 279 6.14 -11.11 8.18
C LYS A 279 5.69 -12.10 7.10
N VAL A 280 5.61 -13.39 7.42
CA VAL A 280 5.10 -14.44 6.52
C VAL A 280 3.71 -14.03 5.98
N PRO A 281 3.49 -14.05 4.66
CA PRO A 281 2.21 -13.71 4.06
C PRO A 281 1.06 -14.56 4.58
N LEU A 282 -0.10 -13.93 4.70
CA LEU A 282 -1.37 -14.61 4.87
C LEU A 282 -1.85 -15.15 3.51
N PRO A 283 -2.63 -16.24 3.46
CA PRO A 283 -3.29 -16.67 2.24
C PRO A 283 -4.17 -15.56 1.66
N LEU A 284 -4.20 -15.46 0.33
CA LEU A 284 -5.13 -14.59 -0.39
C LEU A 284 -6.25 -15.42 -1.02
N SER A 285 -7.39 -14.78 -1.24
CA SER A 285 -8.53 -15.42 -1.93
C SER A 285 -9.21 -14.45 -2.88
N VAL A 286 -9.70 -14.99 -4.00
CA VAL A 286 -10.55 -14.27 -4.94
C VAL A 286 -11.85 -15.06 -5.09
N SER A 287 -13.00 -14.40 -4.93
CA SER A 287 -14.28 -14.98 -5.38
C SER A 287 -14.68 -14.35 -6.70
N TYR A 288 -15.18 -15.17 -7.62
CA TYR A 288 -15.58 -14.72 -8.96
C TYR A 288 -16.90 -13.92 -8.97
N ALA A 289 -17.66 -13.98 -7.87
CA ALA A 289 -18.83 -13.13 -7.64
C ALA A 289 -18.76 -12.42 -6.29
N ALA A 290 -19.46 -11.28 -6.18
CA ALA A 290 -19.49 -10.43 -4.98
C ALA A 290 -19.99 -11.13 -3.70
N GLY A 291 -20.85 -12.14 -3.84
CA GLY A 291 -21.41 -12.93 -2.73
C GLY A 291 -20.64 -14.23 -2.39
N GLY A 292 -19.48 -14.47 -3.00
CA GLY A 292 -18.73 -15.71 -2.83
C GLY A 292 -18.17 -15.94 -1.42
N SER A 293 -17.67 -17.16 -1.19
CA SER A 293 -17.24 -17.67 0.10
C SER A 293 -16.22 -16.79 0.81
N ASP A 294 -16.24 -16.82 2.15
CA ASP A 294 -15.45 -15.92 2.99
C ASP A 294 -14.68 -16.70 4.08
N PRO A 295 -13.39 -17.02 3.87
CA PRO A 295 -12.61 -17.86 4.78
C PRO A 295 -12.25 -17.13 6.08
N ALA A 296 -12.23 -17.88 7.19
CA ALA A 296 -11.66 -17.41 8.45
C ALA A 296 -10.14 -17.19 8.32
N PRO A 297 -9.53 -16.25 9.07
CA PRO A 297 -8.08 -16.07 9.08
C PRO A 297 -7.37 -17.28 9.73
N PRO A 298 -6.15 -17.60 9.31
CA PRO A 298 -5.33 -18.59 10.02
C PRO A 298 -4.95 -18.11 11.43
N PRO A 299 -4.64 -19.03 12.37
CA PRO A 299 -4.25 -18.68 13.73
C PRO A 299 -2.83 -18.07 13.77
N THR A 300 -2.67 -16.97 14.50
CA THR A 300 -1.35 -16.39 14.79
C THR A 300 -0.63 -17.22 15.86
N THR A 301 0.62 -17.62 15.62
CA THR A 301 1.50 -18.21 16.65
C THR A 301 2.43 -17.14 17.24
N PRO A 302 2.56 -17.00 18.57
CA PRO A 302 3.52 -16.08 19.19
C PRO A 302 4.96 -16.30 18.74
N SER A 303 5.78 -15.25 18.77
CA SER A 303 7.22 -15.38 18.51
C SER A 303 7.90 -16.09 19.68
N THR A 304 8.77 -17.06 19.37
CA THR A 304 9.61 -17.76 20.36
C THR A 304 10.99 -17.13 20.54
N GLN A 305 11.30 -16.08 19.78
CA GLN A 305 12.54 -15.33 19.94
C GLN A 305 12.46 -14.34 21.12
N PRO A 306 13.58 -14.07 21.82
CA PRO A 306 13.63 -12.96 22.78
C PRO A 306 13.35 -11.64 22.07
N GLU A 307 12.67 -10.71 22.75
CA GLU A 307 12.38 -9.39 22.17
C GLU A 307 13.68 -8.60 21.96
N ILE A 308 14.03 -8.39 20.69
CA ILE A 308 15.20 -7.59 20.30
C ILE A 308 14.82 -6.11 20.45
N THR A 309 15.53 -5.41 21.32
CA THR A 309 15.35 -3.97 21.56
C THR A 309 15.83 -3.15 20.36
N ASN A 310 14.97 -2.98 19.37
CA ASN A 310 15.20 -2.09 18.24
C ASN A 310 15.33 -0.64 18.73
N PRO A 311 16.35 0.14 18.31
CA PRO A 311 16.54 1.51 18.75
C PRO A 311 15.39 2.38 18.26
N THR A 312 14.53 2.78 19.19
CA THR A 312 13.38 3.64 18.92
C THR A 312 13.76 5.09 19.19
N ILE A 313 13.94 5.89 18.15
CA ILE A 313 14.00 7.35 18.31
C ILE A 313 12.57 7.83 18.61
N ALA A 314 12.40 8.53 19.74
CA ALA A 314 11.11 9.15 20.06
C ALA A 314 10.77 10.20 18.99
N PRO A 315 9.50 10.29 18.53
CA PRO A 315 9.10 11.35 17.62
C PRO A 315 9.40 12.72 18.26
N PRO A 316 9.87 13.72 17.49
CA PRO A 316 10.23 15.00 18.05
C PRO A 316 9.01 15.62 18.74
N SER A 317 9.16 15.96 20.02
CA SER A 317 8.16 16.75 20.74
C SER A 317 7.86 18.01 19.94
N ALA A 318 6.58 18.28 19.68
CA ALA A 318 6.18 19.59 19.16
C ALA A 318 6.62 20.65 20.16
N ASP A 319 7.39 21.65 19.70
CA ASP A 319 7.88 22.72 20.56
C ASP A 319 6.70 23.35 21.33
N PRO A 320 6.83 23.56 22.65
CA PRO A 320 5.76 24.17 23.42
C PRO A 320 5.55 25.59 22.92
N THR A 321 4.42 25.83 22.26
CA THR A 321 3.99 27.16 21.82
C THR A 321 4.16 28.14 22.99
N PRO A 322 4.99 29.18 22.87
CA PRO A 322 5.32 30.04 24.00
C PRO A 322 4.05 30.69 24.54
N ALA A 323 3.76 30.42 25.82
CA ALA A 323 2.58 30.96 26.48
C ALA A 323 2.61 32.51 26.43
N PRO A 324 1.45 33.17 26.20
CA PRO A 324 1.41 34.63 26.13
C PRO A 324 1.86 35.25 27.45
N SER A 325 3.01 35.92 27.43
CA SER A 325 3.62 36.50 28.62
C SER A 325 2.78 37.65 29.16
N THR A 326 2.22 37.48 30.35
CA THR A 326 1.50 38.54 31.09
C THR A 326 2.50 39.48 31.74
N ALA A 327 2.72 40.65 31.14
CA ALA A 327 3.61 41.67 31.67
C ALA A 327 3.01 42.40 32.90
N PRO A 328 3.75 42.53 34.01
CA PRO A 328 3.56 43.58 35.02
C PRO A 328 4.24 44.88 34.55
N ASP A 329 3.74 46.03 35.02
CA ASP A 329 4.19 47.37 34.62
C ASP A 329 4.95 48.11 35.75
N GLN A 330 5.70 49.15 35.37
CA GLN A 330 6.41 50.16 36.18
C GLN A 330 7.67 49.75 36.98
N GLY A 331 8.73 50.56 36.83
CA GLY A 331 9.96 50.53 37.65
C GLY A 331 11.18 51.12 36.93
N ALA A 332 11.52 52.40 37.17
CA ALA A 332 12.47 53.15 36.34
C ALA A 332 13.87 53.41 36.97
N GLY A 333 14.89 53.54 36.11
CA GLY A 333 16.26 53.96 36.43
C GLY A 333 17.32 52.88 36.11
N SER A 334 18.48 53.17 35.50
CA SER A 334 19.03 54.46 35.02
C SER A 334 19.96 54.25 33.80
N GLN A 335 20.40 55.34 33.15
CA GLN A 335 21.20 55.33 31.91
C GLN A 335 22.72 55.28 32.16
N ALA A 336 23.49 54.58 31.30
CA ALA A 336 24.91 54.86 31.04
C ALA A 336 25.42 54.22 29.73
N ALA A 337 25.74 55.06 28.73
CA ALA A 337 26.52 54.77 27.51
C ALA A 337 26.90 56.15 26.88
N PRO A 338 27.87 56.27 25.95
CA PRO A 338 28.66 55.23 25.28
C PRO A 338 30.19 55.47 25.28
N GLN A 339 30.99 54.51 24.77
CA GLN A 339 32.20 54.85 24.01
C GLN A 339 32.56 53.75 22.98
N ALA A 340 33.25 54.13 21.89
CA ALA A 340 33.62 53.25 20.79
C ALA A 340 35.13 53.33 20.49
N ALA A 341 35.72 52.23 19.99
CA ALA A 341 37.11 52.16 19.54
C ALA A 341 37.23 51.38 18.22
N ARG A 342 38.21 51.77 17.40
CA ARG A 342 38.34 51.43 15.97
C ARG A 342 38.92 50.02 15.70
N ALA A 343 38.65 49.51 14.50
CA ALA A 343 39.46 48.48 13.84
C ALA A 343 40.59 49.10 12.98
N PRO A 344 41.58 48.30 12.54
CA PRO A 344 42.43 48.57 11.38
C PRO A 344 42.01 47.74 10.14
N GLU A 345 42.51 48.12 8.95
CA GLU A 345 42.20 47.51 7.64
C GLU A 345 43.49 47.33 6.80
N ALA A 346 43.39 46.58 5.69
CA ALA A 346 44.40 46.29 4.64
C ALA A 346 45.41 45.16 4.97
N ALA A 347 45.97 44.42 3.99
CA ALA A 347 45.99 44.62 2.53
C ALA A 347 45.76 43.31 1.70
N LEU A 348 45.99 43.37 0.37
CA LEU A 348 45.44 42.45 -0.64
C LEU A 348 46.44 41.45 -1.29
N ALA A 349 45.99 40.20 -1.44
CA ALA A 349 46.20 39.31 -2.62
C ALA A 349 47.64 38.89 -3.03
N PRO A 350 47.83 38.09 -4.11
CA PRO A 350 47.40 36.68 -4.23
C PRO A 350 48.55 35.72 -4.65
N GLY A 351 48.28 34.40 -4.68
CA GLY A 351 49.21 33.38 -5.20
C GLY A 351 48.50 32.15 -5.81
N THR A 352 49.10 31.54 -6.83
CA THR A 352 48.51 30.48 -7.69
C THR A 352 49.55 29.37 -7.97
N LEU A 353 49.10 28.20 -8.47
CA LEU A 353 49.87 27.00 -8.89
C LEU A 353 50.26 26.05 -7.72
N ALA A 354 50.28 24.71 -7.85
CA ALA A 354 49.82 23.79 -8.91
C ALA A 354 49.63 22.34 -8.36
N ALA A 355 49.27 21.39 -9.23
CA ALA A 355 49.16 19.93 -9.02
C ALA A 355 50.01 19.17 -10.09
N PRO A 356 50.10 17.81 -10.15
CA PRO A 356 49.59 16.73 -9.28
C PRO A 356 50.74 16.08 -8.46
N PRO A 357 51.28 14.83 -8.62
CA PRO A 357 51.05 13.71 -9.55
C PRO A 357 50.14 12.60 -8.95
N ALA A 358 50.30 11.31 -9.34
CA ALA A 358 49.49 10.17 -8.89
C ALA A 358 50.22 8.80 -8.89
N ALA A 359 49.53 7.77 -8.35
CA ALA A 359 49.70 6.31 -8.52
C ALA A 359 50.85 5.55 -7.81
N ALA A 360 50.47 4.58 -6.97
CA ALA A 360 51.13 3.28 -6.77
C ALA A 360 50.15 2.27 -6.12
N VAL A 361 50.31 0.97 -6.39
CA VAL A 361 49.50 -0.14 -5.82
C VAL A 361 50.47 -1.15 -5.17
N PRO A 362 50.08 -1.81 -4.05
CA PRO A 362 50.65 -3.11 -3.69
C PRO A 362 49.60 -4.19 -3.43
N SER A 363 50.02 -5.45 -3.59
CA SER A 363 49.19 -6.67 -3.58
C SER A 363 48.89 -7.23 -2.19
N ALA A 364 47.90 -8.13 -2.10
CA ALA A 364 47.54 -8.87 -0.90
C ALA A 364 48.36 -10.18 -0.69
N PRO A 365 48.49 -10.66 0.56
CA PRO A 365 48.83 -12.05 0.89
C PRO A 365 47.59 -12.88 1.30
N ALA A 366 47.72 -14.21 1.30
CA ALA A 366 46.70 -15.18 1.72
C ALA A 366 46.74 -15.47 3.24
N PRO A 367 45.70 -16.07 3.85
CA PRO A 367 45.46 -15.96 5.30
C PRO A 367 46.06 -17.10 6.15
N THR A 368 46.34 -16.77 7.42
CA THR A 368 46.54 -17.73 8.52
C THR A 368 45.99 -17.15 9.83
N GLY A 369 45.43 -18.01 10.70
CA GLY A 369 45.14 -17.67 12.10
C GLY A 369 43.72 -17.20 12.39
N HIS A 370 43.16 -17.73 13.48
CA HIS A 370 41.86 -17.35 14.03
C HIS A 370 41.95 -16.02 14.77
N GLU A 371 40.92 -15.16 14.65
CA GLU A 371 40.10 -14.70 15.77
C GLU A 371 38.92 -13.83 15.27
N THR A 372 37.89 -13.67 16.11
CA THR A 372 36.65 -12.93 15.82
C THR A 372 36.51 -11.80 16.84
N PRO A 373 36.28 -10.55 16.42
CA PRO A 373 34.89 -10.07 16.33
C PRO A 373 34.55 -9.54 14.93
N SER A 374 33.36 -9.86 14.43
CA SER A 374 32.87 -9.32 13.15
C SER A 374 32.27 -7.93 13.37
N ALA A 375 33.02 -6.88 13.02
CA ALA A 375 32.50 -5.53 12.91
C ALA A 375 31.90 -5.32 11.51
N LEU A 376 30.57 -5.22 11.43
CA LEU A 376 29.87 -4.97 10.15
C LEU A 376 30.06 -3.50 9.71
N PRO A 377 30.61 -3.24 8.49
CA PRO A 377 30.72 -1.89 7.97
C PRO A 377 29.38 -1.42 7.38
N ALA A 378 28.47 -0.96 8.23
CA ALA A 378 27.22 -0.31 7.84
C ALA A 378 27.48 1.11 7.29
N SER A 379 27.98 1.20 6.06
CA SER A 379 28.41 2.44 5.41
C SER A 379 27.84 2.59 4.00
N THR A 380 26.50 2.61 3.87
CA THR A 380 25.83 3.00 2.63
C THR A 380 26.02 4.50 2.38
N GLN A 381 27.13 4.88 1.73
CA GLN A 381 27.31 6.25 1.28
C GLN A 381 26.25 6.58 0.22
N LEU A 382 25.50 7.65 0.46
CA LEU A 382 24.69 8.30 -0.56
C LEU A 382 25.62 8.71 -1.73
N VAL A 383 25.44 8.06 -2.88
CA VAL A 383 26.08 8.49 -4.12
C VAL A 383 25.50 9.85 -4.49
N SER A 384 26.27 10.91 -4.23
CA SER A 384 25.90 12.27 -4.60
C SER A 384 25.70 12.35 -6.11
N ALA A 385 24.45 12.48 -6.55
CA ALA A 385 24.14 12.68 -7.95
C ALA A 385 24.77 14.00 -8.41
N ALA A 386 25.61 13.94 -9.44
CA ALA A 386 26.20 15.14 -10.03
C ALA A 386 25.09 16.12 -10.45
N PRO A 387 25.26 17.43 -10.25
CA PRO A 387 24.21 18.41 -10.51
C PRO A 387 23.85 18.44 -12.00
N SER A 388 22.75 17.79 -12.35
CA SER A 388 22.19 17.85 -13.69
C SER A 388 21.80 19.30 -14.00
N ALA A 389 22.04 19.72 -15.25
CA ALA A 389 21.91 21.12 -15.63
C ALA A 389 20.50 21.67 -15.32
N ALA A 390 20.44 22.86 -14.71
CA ALA A 390 19.18 23.45 -14.30
C ALA A 390 18.22 23.61 -15.50
N PRO A 391 16.96 23.17 -15.41
CA PRO A 391 15.98 23.42 -16.45
C PRO A 391 15.75 24.92 -16.60
N ALA A 392 15.63 25.40 -17.84
CA ALA A 392 15.35 26.80 -18.11
C ALA A 392 14.04 27.23 -17.41
N PRO A 393 13.96 28.46 -16.86
CA PRO A 393 12.78 28.91 -16.13
C PRO A 393 11.56 28.92 -17.05
N ALA A 394 10.55 28.11 -16.71
CA ALA A 394 9.26 28.16 -17.38
C ALA A 394 8.66 29.57 -17.26
N PRO A 395 7.96 30.08 -18.29
CA PRO A 395 7.40 31.43 -18.25
C PRO A 395 6.41 31.55 -17.09
N ALA A 396 6.70 32.49 -16.18
CA ALA A 396 5.91 32.67 -14.95
C ALA A 396 4.46 33.03 -15.29
N TRP A 397 3.54 32.07 -15.11
CA TRP A 397 2.13 32.27 -15.39
C TRP A 397 1.58 33.40 -14.51
N PRO A 398 0.99 34.47 -15.09
CA PRO A 398 0.52 35.61 -14.33
C PRO A 398 -0.72 35.23 -13.51
N TRP A 399 -0.52 34.88 -12.23
CA TRP A 399 -1.58 34.57 -11.26
C TRP A 399 -2.66 35.66 -11.17
N TRP A 400 -2.30 36.92 -11.45
CA TRP A 400 -3.23 38.04 -11.50
C TRP A 400 -4.27 37.93 -12.63
N VAL A 401 -4.01 37.19 -13.72
CA VAL A 401 -5.02 36.90 -14.76
C VAL A 401 -6.11 35.98 -14.21
N GLY A 402 -5.76 34.98 -13.39
CA GLY A 402 -6.74 34.13 -12.71
C GLY A 402 -7.61 34.93 -11.73
N GLY A 403 -7.00 35.83 -10.96
CA GLY A 403 -7.71 36.76 -10.07
C GLY A 403 -8.67 37.70 -10.83
N ALA A 404 -8.24 38.25 -11.96
CA ALA A 404 -9.06 39.12 -12.80
C ALA A 404 -10.29 38.38 -13.37
N LEU A 405 -10.13 37.13 -13.81
CA LEU A 405 -11.22 36.30 -14.33
C LEU A 405 -12.25 35.94 -13.24
N LEU A 406 -11.80 35.65 -12.01
CA LEU A 406 -12.68 35.41 -10.87
C LEU A 406 -13.50 36.66 -10.49
N LEU A 407 -12.88 37.84 -10.49
CA LEU A 407 -13.57 39.11 -10.24
C LEU A 407 -14.58 39.44 -11.36
N ALA A 408 -14.25 39.16 -12.62
CA ALA A 408 -15.18 39.32 -13.73
C ALA A 408 -16.41 38.39 -13.60
N ALA A 409 -16.20 37.13 -13.24
CA ALA A 409 -17.28 36.16 -12.99
C ALA A 409 -18.19 36.60 -11.82
N ALA A 410 -17.62 37.10 -10.73
CA ALA A 410 -18.38 37.66 -9.61
C ALA A 410 -19.22 38.90 -10.03
N GLY A 411 -18.68 39.75 -10.91
CA GLY A 411 -19.39 40.90 -11.48
C GLY A 411 -20.64 40.52 -12.27
N VAL A 412 -20.61 39.42 -13.02
CA VAL A 412 -21.79 38.92 -13.78
C VAL A 412 -22.92 38.47 -12.85
N LEU A 413 -22.60 37.88 -11.69
CA LEU A 413 -23.59 37.44 -10.70
C LEU A 413 -24.29 38.60 -9.97
N LEU A 414 -23.73 39.81 -10.01
CA LEU A 414 -24.32 41.02 -9.43
C LEU A 414 -25.29 41.75 -10.38
N LEU A 415 -25.46 41.26 -11.62
CA LEU A 415 -26.39 41.86 -12.59
C LEU A 415 -27.86 41.54 -12.22
N PRO A 416 -28.73 42.56 -12.03
CA PRO A 416 -30.11 42.34 -11.63
C PRO A 416 -30.90 41.64 -12.73
N HIS A 417 -31.35 40.42 -12.45
CA HIS A 417 -32.10 39.62 -13.41
C HIS A 417 -33.48 40.26 -13.71
N PRO A 418 -33.91 40.32 -14.99
CA PRO A 418 -35.22 40.86 -15.34
C PRO A 418 -36.34 40.01 -14.73
N ARG A 419 -37.21 40.63 -13.94
CA ARG A 419 -38.33 39.95 -13.28
C ARG A 419 -39.30 39.40 -14.33
N ARG A 420 -39.35 38.07 -14.48
CA ARG A 420 -40.40 37.40 -15.26
C ARG A 420 -41.75 37.67 -14.61
N SER A 421 -42.62 38.40 -15.30
CA SER A 421 -44.01 38.60 -14.92
C SER A 421 -44.74 37.26 -14.92
N ARG A 422 -45.39 36.92 -13.79
CA ARG A 422 -46.37 35.84 -13.78
C ARG A 422 -47.65 36.35 -14.44
N VAL A 423 -48.03 35.74 -15.56
CA VAL A 423 -49.41 35.76 -16.04
C VAL A 423 -50.20 34.74 -15.18
N ALA A 424 -51.50 34.99 -15.00
CA ALA A 424 -52.41 34.13 -14.22
C ALA A 424 -52.85 32.89 -15.01
#